data_AF-A0A1S8TRX4-F1
#
_entry.id   AF-A0A1S8TRX4-F1
#
_cell.length_a   1.000
_cell.length_b   1.000
_cell.length_c   1.000
_cell.angle_alpha   90.00
_cell.angle_beta   90.00
_cell.angle_gamma   90.00
#
_symmetry.space_group_name_H-M   'P 1'
#
loop_
_entity.id
_entity.type
_entity.pdbx_description
1 polymer ?
#
loop_
_entity_poly.entity_id
_entity_poly.type
_entity_poly.pdbx_seq_one_letter_code
_entity_poly.pdbx_strand_id
1 'polypeptide(L)'
;MIKKQKHNFMLILLFLCILIFIFLPINLCLPLLKYASIFSISDSSSNDNSNESNSTEKRATPSYDKIIGKEGLYHYRVLFWVPKEATKFIPYADTGVITDVSSHGSIEKWSVEETNTTSANEKLIFIFVPKTFVYLYGKGFEKVIHLKYM
;
A
#
# COMPACT_ATOMS: atom_id res chain seq x y z
N MET A 1 -42.08 5.51 -42.79
CA MET A 1 -41.30 4.40 -42.18
C MET A 1 -40.02 4.83 -41.44
N ILE A 2 -39.38 5.96 -41.77
CA ILE A 2 -38.08 6.36 -41.20
C ILE A 2 -38.13 6.78 -39.72
N LYS A 3 -39.24 7.37 -39.24
CA LYS A 3 -39.39 7.77 -37.81
C LYS A 3 -39.43 6.59 -36.84
N LYS A 4 -39.99 5.44 -37.25
CA LYS A 4 -40.13 4.25 -36.40
C LYS A 4 -38.79 3.52 -36.21
N GLN A 5 -37.95 3.50 -37.25
CA GLN A 5 -36.58 2.97 -37.18
C GLN A 5 -35.66 3.79 -36.26
N LYS A 6 -35.76 5.13 -36.30
CA LYS A 6 -34.98 6.01 -35.40
C LYS A 6 -35.32 5.77 -33.92
N HIS A 7 -36.59 5.53 -33.61
CA HIS A 7 -37.03 5.22 -32.25
C HIS A 7 -36.51 3.87 -31.75
N ASN A 8 -36.55 2.84 -32.61
CA ASN A 8 -36.01 1.52 -32.27
C ASN A 8 -34.49 1.56 -32.09
N PHE A 9 -33.78 2.34 -32.90
CA PHE A 9 -32.33 2.51 -32.76
C PHE A 9 -31.95 3.23 -31.45
N MET A 10 -32.68 4.29 -31.09
CA MET A 10 -32.50 4.97 -29.81
C MET A 10 -32.77 4.06 -28.60
N LEU A 11 -33.78 3.18 -28.68
CA LEU A 11 -34.08 2.21 -27.63
C LEU A 11 -32.99 1.14 -27.49
N ILE A 12 -32.43 0.67 -28.61
CA ILE A 12 -31.31 -0.28 -28.61
C ILE A 12 -30.06 0.35 -27.99
N LEU A 13 -29.74 1.61 -28.34
CA LEU A 13 -28.59 2.32 -27.78
C LEU A 13 -28.76 2.56 -26.27
N LEU A 14 -29.95 2.98 -25.83
CA LEU A 14 -30.27 3.16 -24.42
C LEU A 14 -30.10 1.85 -23.64
N PHE A 15 -30.62 0.74 -24.19
CA PHE A 15 -30.49 -0.58 -23.58
C PHE A 15 -29.02 -1.00 -23.45
N LEU A 16 -28.20 -0.75 -24.47
CA LEU A 16 -26.76 -1.03 -24.44
C LEU A 16 -26.04 -0.20 -23.37
N CYS A 17 -26.38 1.09 -23.24
CA CYS A 17 -25.82 1.96 -22.20
C CYS A 17 -26.19 1.47 -20.79
N ILE A 18 -27.44 1.07 -20.57
CA ILE A 18 -27.90 0.51 -19.28
C ILE A 18 -27.16 -0.79 -18.98
N LEU A 19 -26.98 -1.66 -19.98
CA LEU A 19 -26.23 -2.90 -19.86
C LEU A 19 -24.80 -2.63 -19.38
N ILE A 20 -24.08 -1.74 -20.07
CA ILE A 20 -22.70 -1.36 -19.70
C ILE A 20 -22.67 -0.79 -18.28
N PHE A 21 -23.60 0.10 -17.93
CA PHE A 21 -23.64 0.74 -16.62
C PHE A 21 -23.91 -0.25 -15.47
N ILE A 22 -24.60 -1.36 -15.71
CA ILE A 22 -24.85 -2.41 -14.71
C ILE A 22 -23.68 -3.39 -14.63
N PHE A 23 -23.11 -3.82 -15.75
CA PHE A 23 -22.04 -4.84 -15.74
C PHE A 23 -20.65 -4.30 -15.41
N LEU A 24 -20.39 -3.01 -15.67
CA LEU A 24 -19.12 -2.36 -15.34
C LEU A 24 -18.84 -2.33 -13.82
N PRO A 25 -19.77 -1.91 -12.94
CA PRO A 25 -19.53 -1.92 -11.50
C PRO A 25 -19.48 -3.34 -10.93
N ILE A 26 -20.21 -4.32 -11.48
CA ILE A 26 -20.15 -5.71 -11.00
C ILE A 26 -18.76 -6.31 -11.24
N ASN A 27 -18.19 -6.12 -12.43
CA ASN A 27 -16.84 -6.61 -12.74
C ASN A 27 -15.73 -5.87 -11.99
N LEU A 28 -15.92 -4.58 -11.65
CA LEU A 28 -14.98 -3.84 -10.79
C LEU A 28 -15.14 -4.17 -9.30
N CYS A 29 -16.33 -4.51 -8.82
CA CYS A 29 -16.62 -4.71 -7.40
C CYS A 29 -16.26 -6.12 -6.90
N LEU A 30 -16.38 -7.16 -7.74
CA LEU A 30 -15.99 -8.53 -7.37
C LEU A 30 -14.52 -8.68 -6.94
N PRO A 31 -13.54 -8.04 -7.62
CA PRO A 31 -12.17 -7.99 -7.15
C PRO A 31 -12.05 -7.34 -5.76
N LEU A 32 -12.74 -6.22 -5.50
CA LEU A 32 -12.66 -5.52 -4.21
C LEU A 32 -13.25 -6.33 -3.04
N LEU A 33 -14.35 -7.06 -3.26
CA LEU A 33 -14.99 -7.88 -2.23
C LEU A 33 -14.14 -9.10 -1.81
N LYS A 34 -13.37 -9.68 -2.74
CA LYS A 34 -12.42 -10.77 -2.40
C LYS A 34 -11.27 -10.31 -1.49
N TYR A 35 -10.90 -9.03 -1.54
CA TYR A 35 -9.91 -8.48 -0.62
C TYR A 35 -10.53 -8.05 0.72
N ALA A 36 -11.80 -7.64 0.74
CA ALA A 36 -12.48 -7.24 1.98
C ALA A 36 -12.63 -8.38 2.99
N SER A 37 -12.77 -9.64 2.56
CA SER A 37 -12.88 -10.79 3.47
C SER A 37 -11.57 -11.20 4.15
N ILE A 38 -10.43 -10.68 3.69
CA ILE A 38 -9.13 -10.84 4.36
C ILE A 38 -8.95 -9.73 5.43
N PHE A 39 -9.76 -8.66 5.38
CA PHE A 39 -9.62 -7.48 6.22
C PHE A 39 -10.44 -7.47 7.52
N SER A 40 -11.11 -8.58 7.85
CA SER A 40 -11.64 -8.76 9.22
C SER A 40 -10.54 -9.27 10.14
N ILE A 41 -9.48 -8.48 10.33
CA ILE A 41 -8.64 -8.62 11.52
C ILE A 41 -9.52 -8.10 12.66
N SER A 42 -10.18 -9.05 13.31
CA SER A 42 -10.84 -8.85 14.59
C SER A 42 -9.83 -8.26 15.58
N ASP A 43 -10.20 -7.17 16.23
CA ASP A 43 -9.67 -6.76 17.53
C ASP A 43 -9.96 -7.89 18.53
N SER A 44 -9.23 -8.99 18.46
CA SER A 44 -9.14 -9.96 19.54
C SER A 44 -7.86 -9.64 20.30
N SER A 45 -8.02 -9.00 21.44
CA SER A 45 -7.05 -9.02 22.53
C SER A 45 -6.82 -10.48 22.94
N SER A 46 -6.01 -11.21 22.18
CA SER A 46 -5.43 -12.49 22.57
C SER A 46 -3.99 -12.23 22.95
N ASN A 47 -3.73 -12.31 24.26
CA ASN A 47 -2.40 -12.52 24.81
C ASN A 47 -1.78 -13.78 24.18
N ASP A 48 -1.18 -13.64 23.01
CA ASP A 48 -0.24 -14.61 22.49
C ASP A 48 1.14 -13.96 22.52
N ASN A 49 1.85 -14.28 23.60
CA ASN A 49 3.29 -14.14 23.73
C ASN A 49 3.98 -14.94 22.62
N SER A 50 4.10 -14.37 21.42
CA SER A 50 5.05 -14.84 20.41
C SER A 50 6.12 -13.77 20.28
N ASN A 51 7.22 -13.94 21.05
CA ASN A 51 8.49 -13.24 20.94
C ASN A 51 8.50 -12.09 19.91
N GLU A 52 7.96 -10.93 20.30
CA GLU A 52 8.26 -9.68 19.62
C GLU A 52 9.79 -9.57 19.68
N SER A 53 10.45 -9.75 18.53
CA SER A 53 11.83 -9.33 18.43
C SER A 53 11.82 -7.85 18.81
N ASN A 54 12.39 -7.49 19.96
CA ASN A 54 12.54 -6.11 20.41
C ASN A 54 12.98 -5.27 19.21
N SER A 55 12.04 -4.58 18.57
CA SER A 55 12.34 -3.85 17.35
C SER A 55 13.08 -2.60 17.81
N THR A 56 14.40 -2.62 17.66
CA THR A 56 15.26 -1.46 17.94
C THR A 56 15.04 -0.34 16.92
N GLU A 57 14.01 -0.43 16.08
CA GLU A 57 13.71 0.59 15.10
C GLU A 57 13.15 1.85 15.77
N LYS A 58 13.70 2.99 15.40
CA LYS A 58 13.22 4.29 15.86
C LYS A 58 12.51 4.96 14.70
N ARG A 59 11.18 5.12 14.80
CA ARG A 59 10.41 5.83 13.77
C ARG A 59 10.72 7.31 13.79
N ALA A 60 10.78 7.92 12.62
CA ALA A 60 10.79 9.37 12.54
C ALA A 60 9.42 9.94 12.93
N THR A 61 9.37 11.24 13.20
CA THR A 61 8.11 11.98 13.38
C THR A 61 8.07 13.06 12.30
N PRO A 62 7.19 12.95 11.28
CA PRO A 62 6.19 11.90 11.09
C PRO A 62 6.79 10.52 10.72
N SER A 63 6.04 9.43 10.96
CA SER A 63 6.46 8.05 10.68
C SER A 63 6.47 7.69 9.20
N TYR A 64 5.73 8.44 8.39
CA TYR A 64 5.73 8.36 6.95
C TYR A 64 5.45 9.72 6.35
N ASP A 65 5.82 9.90 5.09
CA ASP A 65 5.41 11.06 4.30
C ASP A 65 5.02 10.66 2.87
N LYS A 66 4.62 11.68 2.10
CA LYS A 66 4.36 11.56 0.67
C LYS A 66 5.19 12.59 -0.08
N ILE A 67 5.81 12.17 -1.17
CA ILE A 67 6.54 13.05 -2.09
C ILE A 67 5.94 12.95 -3.49
N ILE A 68 6.14 13.97 -4.32
CA ILE A 68 5.73 13.94 -5.72
C ILE A 68 6.95 13.54 -6.55
N GLY A 69 6.85 12.42 -7.27
CA GLY A 69 7.88 11.96 -8.19
C GLY A 69 7.99 12.85 -9.43
N LYS A 70 9.02 12.62 -10.25
CA LYS A 70 9.24 13.39 -11.50
C LYS A 70 8.08 13.26 -12.48
N GLU A 71 7.36 12.14 -12.40
CA GLU A 71 6.17 11.83 -13.19
C GLU A 71 4.89 12.47 -12.63
N GLY A 72 4.99 13.29 -11.59
CA GLY A 72 3.86 14.02 -11.01
C GLY A 72 2.94 13.16 -10.13
N LEU A 73 3.32 11.92 -9.82
CA LEU A 73 2.54 11.03 -8.97
C LEU A 73 3.10 10.97 -7.56
N TYR A 74 2.23 10.70 -6.57
CA TYR A 74 2.63 10.57 -5.17
C TYR A 74 3.38 9.27 -4.90
N HIS A 75 4.53 9.33 -4.23
CA HIS A 75 5.21 8.17 -3.64
C HIS A 75 5.13 8.27 -2.13
N TYR A 76 5.02 7.12 -1.48
CA TYR A 76 4.96 7.02 -0.03
C TYR A 76 6.28 6.52 0.51
N ARG A 77 6.73 7.12 1.60
CA ARG A 77 7.99 6.76 2.26
C ARG A 77 7.74 6.54 3.74
N VAL A 78 8.23 5.43 4.27
CA VAL A 78 8.21 5.17 5.72
C VAL A 78 9.59 5.49 6.26
N LEU A 79 9.64 6.31 7.32
CA LEU A 79 10.83 7.01 7.78
C LEU A 79 11.37 6.40 9.08
N PHE A 80 12.68 6.13 9.11
CA PHE A 80 13.37 5.51 10.24
C PHE A 80 14.65 6.28 10.59
N TRP A 81 14.85 6.52 11.88
CA TRP A 81 16.13 6.91 12.44
C TRP A 81 16.94 5.65 12.74
N VAL A 82 18.14 5.57 12.17
CA VAL A 82 19.08 4.48 12.41
C VAL A 82 20.44 5.02 12.82
N PRO A 83 21.25 4.27 13.56
CA PRO A 83 22.62 4.67 13.87
C PRO A 83 23.43 4.93 12.60
N LYS A 84 24.34 5.91 12.64
CA LYS A 84 25.14 6.32 11.47
C LYS A 84 26.05 5.20 10.95
N GLU A 85 26.50 4.35 11.85
CA GLU A 85 27.33 3.17 11.61
C GLU A 85 26.59 2.03 10.92
N ALA A 86 25.25 2.04 10.89
CA ALA A 86 24.48 1.01 10.20
C ALA A 86 24.73 1.08 8.69
N THR A 87 25.06 -0.06 8.09
CA THR A 87 25.43 -0.15 6.66
C THR A 87 24.51 -1.05 5.85
N LYS A 88 23.78 -1.95 6.53
CA LYS A 88 22.85 -2.87 5.88
C LYS A 88 21.44 -2.61 6.37
N PHE A 89 20.50 -2.48 5.43
CA PHE A 89 19.09 -2.25 5.71
C PHE A 89 18.26 -3.35 5.05
N ILE A 90 17.41 -4.00 5.85
CA ILE A 90 16.57 -5.10 5.41
C ILE A 90 15.14 -4.75 5.83
N PRO A 91 14.28 -4.34 4.88
CA PRO A 91 12.87 -4.10 5.16
C PRO A 91 12.14 -5.43 5.37
N TYR A 92 11.19 -5.45 6.30
CA TYR A 92 10.33 -6.61 6.57
C TYR A 92 8.95 -6.15 7.04
N ALA A 93 7.98 -7.06 7.14
CA ALA A 93 6.64 -6.75 7.62
C ALA A 93 6.21 -7.72 8.72
N ASP A 94 5.11 -7.39 9.40
CA ASP A 94 4.48 -8.30 10.36
C ASP A 94 4.07 -9.63 9.72
N THR A 95 3.99 -10.66 10.55
CA THR A 95 3.56 -11.99 10.11
C THR A 95 2.13 -11.93 9.58
N GLY A 96 1.88 -12.51 8.40
CA GLY A 96 0.56 -12.51 7.75
C GLY A 96 0.29 -11.30 6.86
N VAL A 97 1.19 -10.31 6.82
CA VAL A 97 1.10 -9.18 5.89
C VAL A 97 1.48 -9.64 4.48
N ILE A 98 0.55 -9.50 3.55
CA ILE A 98 0.78 -9.64 2.11
C ILE A 98 1.67 -8.49 1.64
N THR A 99 2.95 -8.77 1.43
CA THR A 99 3.94 -7.80 0.96
C THR A 99 4.31 -7.97 -0.50
N ASP A 100 4.01 -9.12 -1.11
CA ASP A 100 4.23 -9.33 -2.54
C ASP A 100 3.20 -8.54 -3.34
N VAL A 101 3.64 -7.39 -3.84
CA VAL A 101 2.81 -6.44 -4.55
C VAL A 101 3.32 -6.22 -5.97
N SER A 102 2.37 -5.99 -6.88
CA SER A 102 2.66 -5.90 -8.32
C SER A 102 3.81 -4.93 -8.63
N SER A 103 4.71 -5.38 -9.51
CA SER A 103 5.89 -4.66 -9.99
C SER A 103 7.01 -4.38 -8.97
N HIS A 104 6.81 -4.68 -7.68
CA HIS A 104 7.83 -4.44 -6.64
C HIS A 104 8.24 -5.74 -5.91
N GLY A 105 7.42 -6.79 -5.98
CA GLY A 105 7.69 -8.06 -5.34
C GLY A 105 7.49 -8.02 -3.83
N SER A 106 8.03 -9.04 -3.14
CA SER A 106 8.07 -9.12 -1.68
C SER A 106 8.84 -7.95 -1.05
N ILE A 107 8.55 -7.67 0.23
CA ILE A 107 9.13 -6.52 0.93
C ILE A 107 10.65 -6.49 0.92
N GLU A 108 11.35 -7.62 0.93
CA GLU A 108 12.82 -7.65 0.93
C GLU A 108 13.43 -7.04 -0.35
N LYS A 109 12.63 -6.86 -1.40
CA LYS A 109 13.03 -6.26 -2.68
C LYS A 109 12.71 -4.77 -2.77
N TRP A 110 12.00 -4.21 -1.79
CA TRP A 110 11.62 -2.80 -1.82
C TRP A 110 12.85 -1.91 -1.61
N SER A 111 12.85 -0.74 -2.26
CA SER A 111 13.99 0.18 -2.17
C SER A 111 14.07 0.80 -0.79
N VAL A 112 15.27 0.77 -0.20
CA VAL A 112 15.61 1.47 1.04
C VAL A 112 16.72 2.46 0.73
N GLU A 113 16.49 3.72 1.07
CA GLU A 113 17.38 4.82 0.71
C GLU A 113 17.74 5.67 1.92
N GLU A 114 19.01 6.12 1.94
CA GLU A 114 19.48 7.08 2.92
C GLU A 114 19.13 8.50 2.51
N THR A 115 18.75 9.33 3.48
CA THR A 115 18.59 10.77 3.26
C THR A 115 19.86 11.52 3.68
N ASN A 116 19.97 12.78 3.25
CA ASN A 116 21.02 13.68 3.73
C ASN A 116 20.74 14.19 5.16
N THR A 117 19.63 13.82 5.78
CA THR A 117 19.22 14.30 7.10
C THR A 117 19.87 13.44 8.17
N THR A 118 20.61 14.08 9.07
CA THR A 118 21.26 13.42 10.22
C THR A 118 20.95 14.15 11.52
N SER A 119 20.96 13.42 12.64
CA SER A 119 20.69 13.96 13.97
C SER A 119 21.57 13.25 14.99
N ALA A 120 22.45 13.98 15.68
CA ALA A 120 23.41 13.42 16.64
C ALA A 120 24.17 12.19 16.08
N ASN A 121 23.87 10.98 16.57
CA ASN A 121 24.50 9.72 16.16
C ASN A 121 23.64 8.91 15.18
N GLU A 122 22.58 9.51 14.65
CA GLU A 122 21.61 8.84 13.78
C GLU A 122 21.58 9.50 12.39
N LYS A 123 21.18 8.71 11.39
CA LYS A 123 20.82 9.15 10.04
C LYS A 123 19.38 8.75 9.76
N LEU A 124 18.70 9.58 8.98
CA LEU A 124 17.33 9.32 8.56
C LEU A 124 17.38 8.54 7.25
N ILE A 125 16.67 7.42 7.23
CA ILE A 125 16.51 6.57 6.06
C ILE A 125 15.04 6.30 5.81
N PHE A 126 14.72 5.86 4.61
CA PHE A 126 13.34 5.56 4.27
C PHE A 126 13.18 4.34 3.37
N ILE A 127 12.04 3.68 3.52
CA ILE A 127 11.60 2.61 2.62
C ILE A 127 10.61 3.23 1.63
N PHE A 128 10.85 3.04 0.33
CA PHE A 128 9.84 3.35 -0.68
C PHE A 128 8.73 2.31 -0.63
N VAL A 129 7.51 2.75 -0.34
CA VAL A 129 6.37 1.87 -0.19
C VAL A 129 5.55 1.84 -1.48
N PRO A 130 5.32 0.66 -2.08
CA PRO A 130 4.51 0.54 -3.28
C PRO A 130 3.09 1.08 -3.05
N LYS A 131 2.59 1.86 -4.00
CA LYS A 131 1.23 2.44 -3.95
C LYS A 131 0.16 1.38 -3.73
N THR A 132 0.31 0.23 -4.40
CA THR A 132 -0.58 -0.94 -4.27
C THR A 132 -0.66 -1.44 -2.82
N PHE A 133 0.46 -1.45 -2.10
CA PHE A 133 0.47 -1.77 -0.68
C PHE A 133 -0.28 -0.72 0.14
N VAL A 134 -0.02 0.56 -0.11
CA VAL A 134 -0.72 1.66 0.59
C VAL A 134 -2.24 1.61 0.35
N TYR A 135 -2.68 1.28 -0.86
CA TYR A 135 -4.09 1.08 -1.17
C TYR A 135 -4.69 -0.15 -0.49
N LEU A 136 -3.91 -1.23 -0.36
CA LEU A 136 -4.36 -2.45 0.30
C LEU A 136 -4.57 -2.22 1.80
N TYR A 137 -3.60 -1.63 2.50
CA TYR A 137 -3.64 -1.48 3.97
C TYR A 137 -4.22 -0.15 4.46
N GLY A 138 -4.31 0.86 3.61
CA GLY A 138 -4.92 2.14 3.94
C GLY A 138 -4.20 2.90 5.06
N LYS A 139 -4.97 3.52 5.96
CA LYS A 139 -4.42 4.30 7.08
C LYS A 139 -3.75 3.37 8.09
N GLY A 140 -2.49 3.64 8.43
CA GLY A 140 -1.73 2.79 9.34
C GLY A 140 -0.85 1.75 8.63
N PHE A 141 -0.77 1.77 7.29
CA PHE A 141 0.11 0.89 6.52
C PHE A 141 1.58 0.95 6.99
N GLU A 142 2.01 2.09 7.51
CA GLU A 142 3.37 2.30 7.99
C GLU A 142 3.70 1.48 9.23
N LYS A 143 2.68 1.08 10.00
CA LYS A 143 2.84 0.36 11.26
C LYS A 143 3.25 -1.09 11.06
N VAL A 144 2.88 -1.68 9.92
CA VAL A 144 3.14 -3.08 9.58
C VAL A 144 4.40 -3.27 8.74
N ILE A 145 5.12 -2.19 8.45
CA ILE A 145 6.38 -2.17 7.70
C ILE A 145 7.50 -1.83 8.66
N HIS A 146 8.49 -2.68 8.79
CA HIS A 146 9.60 -2.54 9.73
C HIS A 146 10.94 -2.55 9.01
N LEU A 147 11.98 -2.16 9.74
CA LEU A 147 13.33 -2.16 9.22
C LEU A 147 14.31 -2.80 10.20
N LYS A 148 15.03 -3.81 9.71
CA LYS A 148 16.19 -4.37 10.38
C LYS A 148 17.46 -3.73 9.82
N TYR A 149 18.38 -3.36 10.70
CA TYR A 149 19.65 -2.79 10.32
C TYR A 149 20.83 -3.44 11.07
N MET A 150 22.01 -3.43 10.44
CA MET A 150 23.28 -3.95 10.98
C MET A 150 24.39 -2.91 10.81
#